data_AF-A0A955GIG7-F1
#
_entry.id   AF-A0A955GIG7-F1
#
_cell.length_a   1.000
_cell.length_b   1.000
_cell.length_c   1.000
_cell.angle_alpha   90.00
_cell.angle_beta   90.00
_cell.angle_gamma   90.00
#
_symmetry.space_group_name_H-M   'P 1'
#
loop_
_entity.id
_entity.type
_entity.pdbx_description
1 polymer ?
#
loop_
_entity_poly.entity_id
_entity_poly.type
_entity_poly.pdbx_seq_one_letter_code
_entity_poly.pdbx_strand_id
1 'polypeptide(L)'
;MSTSNFVYKTYQIGNDQQTVSFDYTSVHDGNNYNFTEVIQFPQPLLDTPSIHNALQSLHLALGISYYKIFVNQTINHPYYMDAAKAGFWNNVFLNGLGEFLYVNRLHHDRLAKFTPQNGTPTFDVEPTDQYQERAMMGIGGGKDSILAGELLKSINLPIDGFVMATGNQLGQAQDVAKVMGVDLLAIKRTLDQSLLTVQETAGAYKGHVPISLIFGLVGCVLAINQKAKYVVVANESSASIPRVIWQDNDINHQWSKSFEFEQLFQDYTHQYINQNVTYFSAIRPLSSIAIVKQFAKYKPYLPVFTSDNSVFKINSADRPHNRWSLNSPKSLSSFILLSPWLTEEELITTFERNFMDEASLEDLLYELIGHKGHQPLDCVGTEEELLLSISLAYQQGKLQRTYLMQKLVDKHLVRVSEDVKHSTPLAIMLRPSPEHAIPTEIYS
;
A
#
# COMPACT_ATOMS: atom_id res chain seq x y z
N MET A 1 16.89 33.02 -13.39
CA MET A 1 16.29 31.87 -12.68
C MET A 1 16.53 30.65 -13.55
N SER A 2 17.26 29.65 -13.08
CA SER A 2 17.43 28.39 -13.84
C SER A 2 16.04 27.77 -14.02
N THR A 3 15.64 27.48 -15.25
CA THR A 3 14.35 26.85 -15.54
C THR A 3 14.37 25.41 -15.04
N SER A 4 13.69 25.14 -13.93
CA SER A 4 13.51 23.77 -13.44
C SER A 4 12.32 23.12 -14.13
N ASN A 5 12.51 22.02 -14.85
CA ASN A 5 11.43 21.36 -15.60
C ASN A 5 11.51 19.84 -15.49
N PHE A 6 10.38 19.15 -15.35
CA PHE A 6 10.31 17.70 -15.39
C PHE A 6 9.51 17.24 -16.62
N VAL A 7 10.11 16.39 -17.45
CA VAL A 7 9.55 15.96 -18.73
C VAL A 7 9.33 14.46 -18.70
N TYR A 8 8.08 14.04 -18.85
CA TYR A 8 7.70 12.69 -19.23
C TYR A 8 7.94 12.55 -20.74
N LYS A 9 8.94 11.77 -21.18
CA LYS A 9 9.28 11.67 -22.61
C LYS A 9 8.34 10.73 -23.35
N THR A 10 8.47 9.44 -23.07
CA THR A 10 7.73 8.37 -23.74
C THR A 10 7.78 7.11 -22.89
N TYR A 11 6.89 6.17 -23.19
CA TYR A 11 7.11 4.77 -22.85
C TYR A 11 7.27 3.96 -24.14
N GLN A 12 7.89 2.79 -24.05
CA GLN A 12 8.06 1.89 -25.19
C GLN A 12 7.79 0.46 -24.74
N ILE A 13 6.94 -0.24 -25.50
CA ILE A 13 6.73 -1.68 -25.33
C ILE A 13 7.81 -2.38 -26.17
N GLY A 14 8.58 -3.26 -25.53
CA GLY A 14 9.63 -4.05 -26.16
C GLY A 14 9.07 -5.07 -27.15
N ASN A 15 9.95 -5.61 -28.00
CA ASN A 15 9.57 -6.61 -29.01
C ASN A 15 8.99 -7.90 -28.39
N ASP A 16 9.28 -8.18 -27.12
CA ASP A 16 8.71 -9.30 -26.36
C ASP A 16 7.26 -9.07 -25.92
N GLN A 17 6.74 -7.85 -26.12
CA GLN A 17 5.44 -7.36 -25.65
C GLN A 17 5.26 -7.46 -24.13
N GLN A 18 6.31 -7.76 -23.37
CA GLN A 18 6.28 -7.97 -21.92
C GLN A 18 6.99 -6.85 -21.18
N THR A 19 8.07 -6.35 -21.77
CA THR A 19 8.94 -5.34 -21.16
C THR A 19 8.49 -3.96 -21.61
N VAL A 20 8.24 -3.06 -20.67
CA VAL A 20 7.90 -1.66 -20.93
C VAL A 20 8.92 -0.75 -20.27
N SER A 21 9.58 0.10 -21.05
CA SER A 21 10.44 1.17 -20.54
C SER A 21 9.68 2.49 -20.46
N PHE A 22 10.02 3.32 -19.47
CA PHE A 22 9.42 4.62 -19.18
C PHE A 22 10.51 5.66 -19.00
N ASP A 23 10.54 6.68 -19.85
CA ASP A 23 11.65 7.62 -19.97
C ASP A 23 11.29 9.02 -19.46
N TYR A 24 12.19 9.60 -18.65
CA TYR A 24 12.03 10.90 -18.04
C TYR A 24 13.26 11.79 -18.24
N THR A 25 13.07 13.11 -18.18
CA THR A 25 14.14 14.08 -17.95
C THR A 25 13.78 15.03 -16.83
N SER A 26 14.69 15.25 -15.88
CA SER A 26 14.64 16.40 -14.98
C SER A 26 15.73 17.40 -15.36
N VAL A 27 15.35 18.66 -15.54
CA VAL A 27 16.26 19.79 -15.74
C VAL A 27 16.32 20.56 -14.42
N HIS A 28 17.48 20.62 -13.79
CA HIS A 28 17.70 21.32 -12.53
C HIS A 28 19.07 21.98 -12.52
N ASP A 29 19.13 23.27 -12.21
CA ASP A 29 20.36 24.09 -12.16
C ASP A 29 21.27 23.97 -13.39
N GLY A 30 20.65 23.92 -14.58
CA GLY A 30 21.36 23.82 -15.86
C GLY A 30 21.85 22.42 -16.20
N ASN A 31 21.62 21.44 -15.32
CA ASN A 31 21.94 20.03 -15.55
C ASN A 31 20.71 19.26 -16.05
N ASN A 32 20.95 18.31 -16.94
CA ASN A 32 19.93 17.38 -17.44
C ASN A 32 20.16 16.00 -16.86
N TYR A 33 19.18 15.49 -16.11
CA TYR A 33 19.15 14.14 -15.56
C TYR A 33 18.16 13.32 -16.38
N ASN A 34 18.62 12.24 -17.01
CA ASN A 34 17.77 11.32 -17.77
C ASN A 34 17.58 10.04 -16.97
N PHE A 35 16.36 9.53 -16.92
CA PHE A 35 16.02 8.33 -16.19
C PHE A 35 15.19 7.40 -17.08
N THR A 36 15.43 6.10 -16.96
CA THR A 36 14.60 5.06 -17.55
C THR A 36 14.21 4.05 -16.48
N GLU A 37 12.91 3.90 -16.26
CA GLU A 37 12.35 2.85 -15.43
C GLU A 37 11.80 1.72 -16.29
N VAL A 38 11.98 0.46 -15.87
CA VAL A 38 11.51 -0.69 -16.64
C VAL A 38 10.58 -1.57 -15.80
N ILE A 39 9.43 -1.93 -16.38
CA ILE A 39 8.51 -2.93 -15.85
C ILE A 39 8.43 -4.10 -16.82
N GLN A 40 8.60 -5.32 -16.32
CA GLN A 40 8.40 -6.54 -17.09
C GLN A 40 7.17 -7.29 -16.55
N PHE A 41 6.18 -7.47 -17.41
CA PHE A 41 4.96 -8.22 -17.13
C PHE A 41 5.17 -9.72 -17.38
N PRO A 42 4.40 -10.60 -16.72
CA PRO A 42 4.60 -12.05 -16.81
C PRO A 42 4.14 -12.67 -18.13
N GLN A 43 3.39 -11.91 -18.94
CA GLN A 43 2.81 -12.35 -20.20
C GLN A 43 2.82 -11.20 -21.21
N PRO A 44 2.89 -11.49 -22.53
CA PRO A 44 2.72 -10.47 -23.57
C PRO A 44 1.47 -9.63 -23.34
N LEU A 45 1.63 -8.32 -23.45
CA LEU A 45 0.57 -7.34 -23.34
C LEU A 45 -0.22 -7.28 -24.65
N LEU A 46 -1.54 -7.21 -24.54
CA LEU A 46 -2.41 -6.93 -25.67
C LEU A 46 -2.16 -5.52 -26.22
N ASP A 47 -2.16 -5.37 -27.54
CA ASP A 47 -2.11 -4.08 -28.22
C ASP A 47 -3.53 -3.51 -28.31
N THR A 48 -4.02 -2.93 -27.21
CA THR A 48 -5.34 -2.29 -27.13
C THR A 48 -5.28 -0.89 -26.54
N PRO A 49 -6.22 0.01 -26.92
CA PRO A 49 -6.32 1.35 -26.35
C PRO A 49 -6.33 1.37 -24.81
N SER A 50 -7.05 0.44 -24.17
CA SER A 50 -7.11 0.33 -22.71
C SER A 50 -5.76 0.00 -22.06
N ILE A 51 -4.97 -0.89 -22.67
CA ILE A 51 -3.59 -1.18 -22.22
C ILE A 51 -2.74 0.08 -22.36
N HIS A 52 -2.82 0.78 -23.50
CA HIS A 52 -2.11 2.04 -23.69
C HIS A 52 -2.52 3.11 -22.66
N ASN A 53 -3.80 3.27 -22.35
CA ASN A 53 -4.27 4.21 -21.33
C ASN A 53 -3.74 3.89 -19.93
N ALA A 54 -3.73 2.60 -19.56
CA ALA A 54 -3.17 2.13 -18.31
C ALA A 54 -1.66 2.40 -18.25
N LEU A 55 -0.92 2.14 -19.33
CA LEU A 55 0.52 2.40 -19.43
C LEU A 55 0.86 3.90 -19.41
N GLN A 56 0.05 4.76 -20.04
CA GLN A 56 0.21 6.22 -19.94
C GLN A 56 0.03 6.71 -18.50
N SER A 57 -1.00 6.21 -17.81
CA SER A 57 -1.23 6.52 -16.40
C SER A 57 -0.11 5.98 -15.50
N LEU A 58 0.40 4.78 -15.82
CA LEU A 58 1.56 4.20 -15.14
C LEU A 58 2.83 5.02 -15.36
N HIS A 59 3.07 5.56 -16.56
CA HIS A 59 4.17 6.48 -16.84
C HIS A 59 4.11 7.72 -15.94
N LEU A 60 2.92 8.32 -15.79
CA LEU A 60 2.70 9.47 -14.91
C LEU A 60 3.00 9.13 -13.44
N ALA A 61 2.48 8.00 -12.94
CA ALA A 61 2.65 7.56 -11.56
C ALA A 61 4.10 7.19 -11.21
N LEU A 62 4.78 6.44 -12.07
CA LEU A 62 6.19 6.06 -11.87
C LEU A 62 7.10 7.30 -11.84
N GLY A 63 6.83 8.27 -12.73
CA GLY A 63 7.57 9.52 -12.82
C GLY A 63 7.62 10.34 -11.53
N ILE A 64 6.65 10.16 -10.62
CA ILE A 64 6.63 10.83 -9.30
C ILE A 64 7.95 10.56 -8.54
N SER A 65 8.50 9.36 -8.66
CA SER A 65 9.75 8.96 -7.99
C SER A 65 10.96 9.77 -8.45
N TYR A 66 10.96 10.23 -9.71
CA TYR A 66 12.03 11.03 -10.31
C TYR A 66 11.74 12.53 -10.21
N TYR A 67 10.47 12.94 -10.34
CA TYR A 67 10.00 14.30 -10.16
C TYR A 67 10.37 14.86 -8.77
N LYS A 68 10.11 14.07 -7.72
CA LYS A 68 10.28 14.50 -6.33
C LYS A 68 11.72 14.87 -5.98
N ILE A 69 12.70 14.37 -6.74
CA ILE A 69 14.12 14.61 -6.48
C ILE A 69 14.37 16.11 -6.40
N PHE A 70 13.83 16.89 -7.34
CA PHE A 70 14.06 18.33 -7.39
C PHE A 70 12.79 19.16 -7.20
N VAL A 71 11.61 18.53 -7.22
CA VAL A 71 10.30 19.21 -7.14
C VAL A 71 10.26 20.33 -8.18
N ASN A 72 10.48 19.96 -9.45
CA ASN A 72 10.52 20.91 -10.55
C ASN A 72 9.19 21.70 -10.61
N GLN A 73 9.26 22.99 -10.93
CA GLN A 73 8.08 23.87 -10.94
C GLN A 73 7.14 23.62 -12.12
N THR A 74 7.65 23.06 -13.21
CA THR A 74 6.87 22.74 -14.40
C THR A 74 6.99 21.26 -14.73
N ILE A 75 5.92 20.74 -15.32
CA ILE A 75 5.85 19.39 -15.87
C ILE A 75 5.42 19.44 -17.34
N ASN A 76 5.99 18.58 -18.18
CA ASN A 76 5.58 18.38 -19.56
C ASN A 76 5.34 16.89 -19.81
N HIS A 77 4.25 16.55 -20.48
CA HIS A 77 3.94 15.18 -20.89
C HIS A 77 3.25 15.16 -22.26
N PRO A 78 3.35 14.05 -23.03
CA PRO A 78 2.77 13.96 -24.37
C PRO A 78 1.27 13.61 -24.39
N TYR A 79 0.66 13.37 -23.23
CA TYR A 79 -0.69 12.81 -23.15
C TYR A 79 -1.80 13.86 -23.27
N TYR A 80 -2.92 13.45 -23.86
CA TYR A 80 -4.17 14.16 -23.73
C TYR A 80 -4.60 14.23 -22.25
N MET A 81 -5.06 15.40 -21.86
CA MET A 81 -5.54 15.66 -20.50
C MET A 81 -6.67 16.68 -20.53
N ASP A 82 -7.88 16.28 -20.12
CA ASP A 82 -8.95 17.25 -19.83
C ASP A 82 -8.82 17.79 -18.40
N ALA A 83 -9.75 18.66 -18.00
CA ALA A 83 -9.76 19.26 -16.67
C ALA A 83 -9.93 18.25 -15.54
N ALA A 84 -10.72 17.19 -15.74
CA ALA A 84 -10.96 16.19 -14.71
C ALA A 84 -9.75 15.26 -14.53
N LYS A 85 -9.12 14.82 -15.63
CA LYS A 85 -7.86 14.06 -15.60
C LYS A 85 -6.73 14.88 -14.97
N ALA A 86 -6.61 16.16 -15.32
CA ALA A 86 -5.65 17.06 -14.67
C ALA A 86 -5.95 17.23 -13.17
N GLY A 87 -7.23 17.39 -12.80
CA GLY A 87 -7.68 17.46 -11.42
C GLY A 87 -7.29 16.24 -10.60
N PHE A 88 -7.48 15.03 -11.14
CA PHE A 88 -7.06 13.78 -10.51
C PHE A 88 -5.55 13.77 -10.24
N TRP A 89 -4.71 14.05 -11.24
CA TRP A 89 -3.25 14.03 -11.07
C TRP A 89 -2.74 15.12 -10.12
N ASN A 90 -3.39 16.30 -10.12
CA ASN A 90 -3.10 17.34 -9.14
C ASN A 90 -3.45 16.92 -7.71
N ASN A 91 -4.58 16.22 -7.51
CA ASN A 91 -4.95 15.66 -6.21
C ASN A 91 -3.94 14.57 -5.77
N VAL A 92 -3.55 13.68 -6.68
CA VAL A 92 -2.49 12.68 -6.44
C VAL A 92 -1.17 13.34 -6.04
N PHE A 93 -0.75 14.42 -6.69
CA PHE A 93 0.47 15.15 -6.33
C PHE A 93 0.35 15.80 -4.95
N LEU A 94 -0.76 16.49 -4.68
CA LEU A 94 -0.98 17.19 -3.41
C LEU A 94 -0.99 16.21 -2.24
N ASN A 95 -1.87 15.21 -2.29
CA ASN A 95 -2.11 14.31 -1.16
C ASN A 95 -1.11 13.15 -1.12
N GLY A 96 -0.75 12.59 -2.28
CA GLY A 96 0.22 11.50 -2.37
C GLY A 96 1.66 11.89 -2.03
N LEU A 97 2.02 13.17 -2.17
CA LEU A 97 3.30 13.72 -1.70
C LEU A 97 3.18 14.45 -0.35
N GLY A 98 2.04 14.40 0.34
CA GLY A 98 1.81 15.13 1.59
C GLY A 98 2.87 14.87 2.66
N GLU A 99 3.18 13.59 2.94
CA GLU A 99 4.27 13.24 3.86
C GLU A 99 5.64 13.71 3.35
N PHE A 100 5.91 13.54 2.05
CA PHE A 100 7.16 13.99 1.45
C PHE A 100 7.35 15.51 1.65
N LEU A 101 6.30 16.30 1.44
CA LEU A 101 6.33 17.74 1.67
C LEU A 101 6.52 18.07 3.15
N TYR A 102 5.82 17.37 4.05
CA TYR A 102 5.95 17.55 5.50
C TYR A 102 7.37 17.27 5.99
N VAL A 103 7.94 16.11 5.65
CA VAL A 103 9.29 15.69 6.05
C VAL A 103 10.36 16.66 5.54
N ASN A 104 10.22 17.15 4.31
CA ASN A 104 11.16 18.10 3.70
C ASN A 104 10.83 19.58 3.99
N ARG A 105 9.77 19.86 4.75
CA ARG A 105 9.27 21.20 5.09
C ARG A 105 9.00 22.09 3.85
N LEU A 106 8.36 21.53 2.82
CA LEU A 106 8.14 22.18 1.52
C LEU A 106 6.69 22.61 1.29
N HIS A 107 6.41 23.91 1.15
CA HIS A 107 5.04 24.36 0.85
C HIS A 107 4.46 23.69 -0.41
N HIS A 108 3.19 23.28 -0.35
CA HIS A 108 2.52 22.55 -1.43
C HIS A 108 2.46 23.35 -2.75
N ASP A 109 2.50 24.68 -2.71
CA ASP A 109 2.60 25.55 -3.89
C ASP A 109 3.88 25.33 -4.72
N ARG A 110 4.87 24.61 -4.18
CA ARG A 110 6.05 24.20 -4.94
C ARG A 110 5.75 23.09 -5.95
N LEU A 111 4.68 22.32 -5.75
CA LEU A 111 4.29 21.25 -6.65
C LEU A 111 3.92 21.81 -8.02
N ALA A 112 4.42 21.17 -9.07
CA ALA A 112 3.98 21.44 -10.42
C ALA A 112 2.51 21.07 -10.58
N LYS A 113 1.80 21.79 -11.44
CA LYS A 113 0.39 21.57 -11.73
C LYS A 113 0.22 20.93 -13.10
N PHE A 114 -0.56 19.87 -13.16
CA PHE A 114 -1.12 19.34 -14.39
C PHE A 114 -2.19 20.30 -14.90
N THR A 115 -2.15 20.60 -16.19
CA THR A 115 -3.09 21.49 -16.85
C THR A 115 -3.76 20.78 -18.02
N PRO A 116 -5.01 21.16 -18.38
CA PRO A 116 -5.65 20.63 -19.58
C PRO A 116 -4.75 20.81 -20.80
N GLN A 117 -4.59 19.75 -21.58
CA GLN A 117 -3.81 19.71 -22.81
C GLN A 117 -4.62 19.04 -23.91
N ASN A 118 -4.77 19.76 -25.02
CA ASN A 118 -5.46 19.26 -26.21
C ASN A 118 -4.73 18.04 -26.79
N GLY A 119 -5.51 17.15 -27.40
CA GLY A 119 -5.06 15.90 -27.96
C GLY A 119 -6.28 15.05 -28.29
N THR A 120 -6.06 13.86 -28.85
CA THR A 120 -7.16 12.92 -29.11
C THR A 120 -7.33 12.03 -27.88
N PRO A 121 -8.51 12.02 -27.22
CA PRO A 121 -8.79 11.04 -26.18
C PRO A 121 -8.71 9.64 -26.80
N THR A 122 -7.90 8.76 -26.22
CA THR A 122 -7.83 7.35 -26.62
C THR A 122 -8.73 6.52 -25.73
N PHE A 123 -10.02 6.86 -25.62
CA PHE A 123 -10.96 6.06 -24.83
C PHE A 123 -11.89 5.29 -25.76
N ASP A 124 -11.69 3.98 -25.81
CA ASP A 124 -12.57 3.07 -26.54
C ASP A 124 -13.39 2.24 -25.56
N VAL A 125 -14.69 2.24 -25.79
CA VAL A 125 -15.68 1.45 -25.04
C VAL A 125 -15.51 -0.01 -25.44
N GLU A 126 -14.90 -0.81 -24.55
CA GLU A 126 -14.82 -2.26 -24.74
C GLU A 126 -16.13 -2.96 -24.33
N PRO A 127 -16.60 -3.97 -25.09
CA PRO A 127 -17.78 -4.74 -24.73
C PRO A 127 -17.64 -5.44 -23.38
N THR A 128 -18.62 -5.26 -22.50
CA THR A 128 -18.60 -5.79 -21.13
C THR A 128 -18.60 -7.32 -21.06
N ASP A 129 -19.20 -7.99 -22.06
CA ASP A 129 -19.26 -9.45 -22.17
C ASP A 129 -17.89 -10.11 -22.41
N GLN A 130 -16.87 -9.32 -22.79
CA GLN A 130 -15.50 -9.79 -22.87
C GLN A 130 -14.83 -9.96 -21.51
N TYR A 131 -15.35 -9.30 -20.45
CA TYR A 131 -14.75 -9.30 -19.12
C TYR A 131 -15.42 -10.32 -18.19
N GLN A 132 -14.60 -11.13 -17.54
CA GLN A 132 -15.01 -12.21 -16.65
C GLN A 132 -15.06 -11.76 -15.20
N GLU A 133 -15.99 -12.34 -14.43
CA GLU A 133 -16.06 -12.24 -12.96
C GLU A 133 -14.82 -12.89 -12.33
N ARG A 134 -13.71 -12.15 -12.30
CA ARG A 134 -12.40 -12.58 -11.82
C ARG A 134 -11.66 -11.38 -11.24
N ALA A 135 -10.86 -11.62 -10.21
CA ALA A 135 -10.05 -10.61 -9.56
C ALA A 135 -8.55 -10.80 -9.83
N MET A 136 -7.90 -9.72 -10.25
CA MET A 136 -6.46 -9.52 -10.09
C MET A 136 -6.21 -8.95 -8.70
N MET A 137 -5.63 -9.73 -7.81
CA MET A 137 -5.46 -9.35 -6.41
C MET A 137 -4.00 -9.08 -6.06
N GLY A 138 -3.71 -7.91 -5.46
CA GLY A 138 -2.38 -7.62 -4.94
C GLY A 138 -2.07 -8.48 -3.71
N ILE A 139 -1.01 -9.29 -3.77
CA ILE A 139 -0.55 -10.14 -2.65
C ILE A 139 0.77 -9.60 -2.10
N GLY A 140 0.71 -9.03 -0.90
CA GLY A 140 1.88 -8.47 -0.20
C GLY A 140 2.53 -9.41 0.82
N GLY A 141 1.92 -10.56 1.11
CA GLY A 141 2.43 -11.52 2.11
C GLY A 141 2.00 -11.23 3.56
N GLY A 142 1.23 -10.17 3.78
CA GLY A 142 0.70 -9.79 5.10
C GLY A 142 -0.70 -10.31 5.38
N LYS A 143 -1.10 -10.19 6.65
CA LYS A 143 -2.40 -10.64 7.19
C LYS A 143 -3.60 -10.08 6.40
N ASP A 144 -3.48 -8.85 5.92
CA ASP A 144 -4.54 -8.11 5.25
C ASP A 144 -4.84 -8.71 3.88
N SER A 145 -3.80 -8.89 3.04
CA SER A 145 -3.94 -9.56 1.74
C SER A 145 -4.37 -11.02 1.87
N ILE A 146 -4.01 -11.71 2.95
CA ILE A 146 -4.47 -13.08 3.20
C ILE A 146 -5.97 -13.09 3.47
N LEU A 147 -6.44 -12.25 4.40
CA LEU A 147 -7.86 -12.18 4.73
C LEU A 147 -8.69 -11.78 3.51
N ALA A 148 -8.26 -10.76 2.76
CA ALA A 148 -8.95 -10.34 1.54
C ALA A 148 -9.10 -11.50 0.55
N GLY A 149 -8.04 -12.30 0.31
CA GLY A 149 -8.09 -13.42 -0.62
C GLY A 149 -9.01 -14.54 -0.14
N GLU A 150 -8.97 -14.86 1.15
CA GLU A 150 -9.87 -15.86 1.74
C GLU A 150 -11.34 -15.42 1.76
N LEU A 151 -11.63 -14.11 1.92
CA LEU A 151 -12.99 -13.58 1.80
C LEU A 151 -13.52 -13.69 0.36
N LEU A 152 -12.71 -13.31 -0.63
CA LEU A 152 -13.08 -13.46 -2.05
C LEU A 152 -13.30 -14.94 -2.42
N LYS A 153 -12.47 -15.86 -1.91
CA LYS A 153 -12.67 -17.31 -2.08
C LYS A 153 -13.98 -17.79 -1.45
N SER A 154 -14.38 -17.22 -0.30
CA SER A 154 -15.61 -17.62 0.39
C SER A 154 -16.89 -17.33 -0.39
N ILE A 155 -16.84 -16.36 -1.32
CA ILE A 155 -17.92 -16.06 -2.27
C ILE A 155 -17.70 -16.70 -3.65
N ASN A 156 -16.72 -17.61 -3.79
CA ASN A 156 -16.35 -18.28 -5.03
C ASN A 156 -15.92 -17.35 -6.18
N LEU A 157 -15.38 -16.16 -5.87
CA LEU A 157 -14.79 -15.30 -6.89
C LEU A 157 -13.41 -15.89 -7.30
N PRO A 158 -13.16 -16.19 -8.59
CA PRO A 158 -11.85 -16.58 -9.09
C PRO A 158 -10.80 -15.47 -8.90
N ILE A 159 -9.60 -15.84 -8.46
CA ILE A 159 -8.52 -14.90 -8.13
C ILE A 159 -7.22 -15.35 -8.78
N ASP A 160 -6.52 -14.41 -9.43
CA ASP A 160 -5.07 -14.50 -9.58
C ASP A 160 -4.41 -13.46 -8.69
N GLY A 161 -3.38 -13.89 -7.97
CA GLY A 161 -2.51 -13.00 -7.24
C GLY A 161 -1.55 -12.28 -8.19
N PHE A 162 -1.15 -11.07 -7.82
CA PHE A 162 0.01 -10.42 -8.41
C PHE A 162 0.89 -9.76 -7.36
N VAL A 163 2.19 -9.71 -7.64
CA VAL A 163 3.19 -9.07 -6.77
C VAL A 163 4.20 -8.31 -7.62
N MET A 164 4.58 -7.12 -7.16
CA MET A 164 5.70 -6.38 -7.73
C MET A 164 7.01 -6.88 -7.11
N ALA A 165 7.75 -7.67 -7.87
CA ALA A 165 9.03 -8.21 -7.45
C ALA A 165 10.13 -7.14 -7.51
N THR A 166 10.84 -6.98 -6.39
CA THR A 166 12.14 -6.29 -6.36
C THR A 166 13.24 -7.32 -6.61
N GLY A 167 13.84 -7.31 -7.80
CA GLY A 167 14.85 -8.29 -8.20
C GLY A 167 14.24 -9.64 -8.61
N ASN A 168 14.92 -10.74 -8.27
CA ASN A 168 14.51 -12.11 -8.66
C ASN A 168 13.73 -12.87 -7.59
N GLN A 169 13.36 -12.22 -6.47
CA GLN A 169 12.73 -12.89 -5.34
C GLN A 169 11.26 -12.46 -5.20
N LEU A 170 10.36 -13.42 -5.31
CA LEU A 170 8.93 -13.25 -4.99
C LEU A 170 8.67 -13.28 -3.49
N GLY A 171 9.65 -13.76 -2.72
CA GLY A 171 9.67 -13.70 -1.26
C GLY A 171 8.41 -14.27 -0.63
N GLN A 172 7.94 -13.61 0.42
CA GLN A 172 6.82 -14.08 1.23
C GLN A 172 5.49 -14.18 0.46
N ALA A 173 5.30 -13.35 -0.58
CA ALA A 173 4.09 -13.39 -1.38
C ALA A 173 3.91 -14.74 -2.10
N GLN A 174 5.01 -15.40 -2.51
CA GLN A 174 4.96 -16.71 -3.15
C GLN A 174 4.49 -17.81 -2.19
N ASP A 175 5.02 -17.82 -0.97
CA ASP A 175 4.62 -18.80 0.04
C ASP A 175 3.15 -18.60 0.43
N VAL A 176 2.72 -17.35 0.58
CA VAL A 176 1.32 -17.02 0.85
C VAL A 176 0.41 -17.44 -0.30
N ALA A 177 0.76 -17.14 -1.55
CA ALA A 177 -0.05 -17.55 -2.71
C ALA A 177 -0.15 -19.09 -2.80
N LYS A 178 0.94 -19.80 -2.49
CA LYS A 178 0.95 -21.27 -2.45
C LYS A 178 0.02 -21.83 -1.37
N VAL A 179 0.04 -21.27 -0.16
CA VAL A 179 -0.89 -21.68 0.92
C VAL A 179 -2.34 -21.33 0.54
N MET A 180 -2.54 -20.19 -0.12
CA MET A 180 -3.84 -19.75 -0.61
C MET A 180 -4.39 -20.60 -1.75
N GLY A 181 -3.52 -21.25 -2.51
CA GLY A 181 -3.87 -22.06 -3.68
C GLY A 181 -4.25 -21.18 -4.88
N VAL A 182 -3.59 -20.03 -5.05
CA VAL A 182 -3.81 -19.12 -6.18
C VAL A 182 -2.52 -18.96 -6.99
N ASP A 183 -2.68 -18.73 -8.29
CA ASP A 183 -1.55 -18.38 -9.16
C ASP A 183 -1.00 -17.01 -8.76
N LEU A 184 0.32 -16.83 -8.84
CA LEU A 184 0.99 -15.58 -8.52
C LEU A 184 1.75 -15.02 -9.72
N LEU A 185 1.25 -13.91 -10.24
CA LEU A 185 1.83 -13.17 -11.33
C LEU A 185 2.93 -12.25 -10.81
N ALA A 186 4.15 -12.50 -11.27
CA ALA A 186 5.34 -11.74 -10.92
C ALA A 186 5.55 -10.58 -11.89
N ILE A 187 5.57 -9.35 -11.38
CA ILE A 187 5.88 -8.15 -12.14
C ILE A 187 7.25 -7.66 -11.70
N LYS A 188 8.24 -7.69 -12.59
CA LYS A 188 9.58 -7.23 -12.24
C LYS A 188 9.69 -5.73 -12.49
N ARG A 189 10.06 -4.98 -11.45
CA ARG A 189 10.31 -3.55 -11.52
C ARG A 189 11.80 -3.26 -11.37
N THR A 190 12.35 -2.51 -12.32
CA THR A 190 13.76 -2.10 -12.32
C THR A 190 13.82 -0.57 -12.33
N LEU A 191 14.22 0.01 -11.20
CA LEU A 191 14.49 1.45 -11.08
C LEU A 191 15.77 1.82 -11.85
N ASP A 192 15.82 3.07 -12.32
CA ASP A 192 17.04 3.61 -12.91
C ASP A 192 18.19 3.61 -11.87
N GLN A 193 19.35 3.07 -12.24
CA GLN A 193 20.49 2.93 -11.32
C GLN A 193 21.10 4.29 -10.92
N SER A 194 20.94 5.31 -11.76
CA SER A 194 21.42 6.67 -11.45
C SER A 194 20.58 7.34 -10.36
N LEU A 195 19.36 6.86 -10.07
CA LEU A 195 18.44 7.45 -9.09
C LEU A 195 19.12 7.69 -7.74
N LEU A 196 19.84 6.69 -7.22
CA LEU A 196 20.55 6.80 -5.94
C LEU A 196 21.65 7.85 -6.00
N THR A 197 22.41 7.90 -7.10
CA THR A 197 23.50 8.87 -7.27
C THR A 197 22.95 10.30 -7.36
N VAL A 198 21.85 10.50 -8.10
CA VAL A 198 21.22 11.82 -8.23
C VAL A 198 20.59 12.25 -6.90
N GLN A 199 20.03 11.33 -6.11
CA GLN A 199 19.47 11.62 -4.79
C GLN A 199 20.51 12.09 -3.75
N GLU A 200 21.80 11.88 -3.98
CA GLU A 200 22.88 12.41 -3.12
C GLU A 200 23.37 13.80 -3.57
N THR A 201 22.85 14.34 -4.68
CA THR A 201 23.24 15.68 -5.14
C THR A 201 22.64 16.78 -4.24
N ALA A 202 23.36 17.90 -4.12
CA ALA A 202 22.88 19.04 -3.34
C ALA A 202 21.54 19.56 -3.91
N GLY A 203 20.55 19.76 -3.03
CA GLY A 203 19.21 20.19 -3.42
C GLY A 203 18.24 19.05 -3.74
N ALA A 204 18.69 17.79 -3.73
CA ALA A 204 17.82 16.64 -3.89
C ALA A 204 17.01 16.33 -2.63
N TYR A 205 15.72 16.01 -2.80
CA TYR A 205 14.82 15.61 -1.73
C TYR A 205 14.58 14.09 -1.72
N LYS A 206 14.36 13.55 -0.52
CA LYS A 206 14.05 12.13 -0.27
C LYS A 206 12.70 12.03 0.44
N GLY A 207 12.00 10.91 0.29
CA GLY A 207 10.75 10.67 1.01
C GLY A 207 9.80 9.72 0.29
N HIS A 208 8.64 9.51 0.89
CA HIS A 208 7.61 8.60 0.41
C HIS A 208 6.99 9.06 -0.92
N VAL A 209 6.40 8.11 -1.66
CA VAL A 209 5.62 8.34 -2.89
C VAL A 209 4.38 7.45 -2.80
N PRO A 210 3.27 7.78 -3.48
CA PRO A 210 2.03 7.00 -3.43
C PRO A 210 2.18 5.66 -4.17
N ILE A 211 2.90 4.70 -3.57
CA ILE A 211 3.25 3.42 -4.21
C ILE A 211 2.01 2.56 -4.50
N SER A 212 0.95 2.69 -3.69
CA SER A 212 -0.31 1.96 -3.91
C SER A 212 -1.01 2.36 -5.21
N LEU A 213 -0.82 3.59 -5.69
CA LEU A 213 -1.28 4.00 -7.03
C LEU A 213 -0.58 3.18 -8.12
N ILE A 214 0.73 2.98 -8.00
CA ILE A 214 1.50 2.17 -8.96
C ILE A 214 1.01 0.72 -8.93
N PHE A 215 0.76 0.16 -7.74
CA PHE A 215 0.19 -1.20 -7.63
C PHE A 215 -1.21 -1.30 -8.24
N GLY A 216 -2.08 -0.30 -8.03
CA GLY A 216 -3.40 -0.25 -8.62
C GLY A 216 -3.35 -0.20 -10.16
N LEU A 217 -2.48 0.64 -10.71
CA LEU A 217 -2.29 0.76 -12.17
C LEU A 217 -1.69 -0.50 -12.80
N VAL A 218 -0.72 -1.15 -12.14
CA VAL A 218 -0.21 -2.46 -12.58
C VAL A 218 -1.32 -3.51 -12.55
N GLY A 219 -2.13 -3.52 -11.49
CA GLY A 219 -3.32 -4.37 -11.41
C GLY A 219 -4.29 -4.13 -12.56
N CYS A 220 -4.52 -2.87 -12.95
CA CYS A 220 -5.36 -2.52 -14.10
C CYS A 220 -4.79 -3.07 -15.41
N VAL A 221 -3.47 -2.95 -15.64
CA VAL A 221 -2.82 -3.53 -16.84
C VAL A 221 -3.07 -5.05 -16.88
N LEU A 222 -2.85 -5.75 -15.76
CA LEU A 222 -3.07 -7.20 -15.67
C LEU A 222 -4.54 -7.59 -15.88
N ALA A 223 -5.46 -6.84 -15.28
CA ALA A 223 -6.89 -7.09 -15.38
C ALA A 223 -7.39 -6.93 -16.82
N ILE A 224 -6.98 -5.86 -17.51
CA ILE A 224 -7.29 -5.65 -18.93
C ILE A 224 -6.68 -6.77 -19.78
N ASN A 225 -5.43 -7.15 -19.51
CA ASN A 225 -4.72 -8.18 -20.28
C ASN A 225 -5.39 -9.55 -20.17
N GLN A 226 -5.92 -9.88 -18.98
CA GLN A 226 -6.61 -11.14 -18.71
C GLN A 226 -8.13 -11.06 -18.83
N LYS A 227 -8.67 -9.90 -19.23
CA LYS A 227 -10.10 -9.62 -19.27
C LYS A 227 -10.81 -9.94 -17.94
N ALA A 228 -10.20 -9.56 -16.82
CA ALA A 228 -10.76 -9.67 -15.48
C ALA A 228 -11.45 -8.37 -15.08
N LYS A 229 -12.63 -8.46 -14.44
CA LYS A 229 -13.41 -7.29 -14.01
C LYS A 229 -12.82 -6.54 -12.82
N TYR A 230 -12.06 -7.20 -11.96
CA TYR A 230 -11.70 -6.62 -10.67
C TYR A 230 -10.20 -6.48 -10.46
N VAL A 231 -9.81 -5.35 -9.90
CA VAL A 231 -8.47 -5.13 -9.30
C VAL A 231 -8.66 -4.96 -7.81
N VAL A 232 -8.14 -5.89 -7.02
CA VAL A 232 -8.40 -5.93 -5.58
C VAL A 232 -7.13 -5.70 -4.77
N VAL A 233 -7.24 -4.83 -3.77
CA VAL A 233 -6.21 -4.60 -2.74
C VAL A 233 -6.78 -4.84 -1.33
N ALA A 234 -5.92 -4.80 -0.33
CA ALA A 234 -6.28 -5.06 1.07
C ALA A 234 -5.91 -3.90 2.00
N ASN A 235 -6.51 -2.73 1.76
CA ASN A 235 -6.41 -1.55 2.61
C ASN A 235 -7.59 -1.54 3.60
N GLU A 236 -7.28 -1.49 4.89
CA GLU A 236 -8.26 -1.44 5.98
C GLU A 236 -8.88 -0.04 6.18
N SER A 237 -9.91 0.07 7.02
CA SER A 237 -10.60 1.33 7.33
C SER A 237 -9.68 2.39 7.97
N SER A 238 -8.81 1.97 8.90
CA SER A 238 -7.86 2.86 9.60
C SER A 238 -6.80 3.46 8.68
N ALA A 239 -6.61 2.92 7.47
CA ALA A 239 -5.71 3.51 6.47
C ALA A 239 -6.18 4.89 5.97
N SER A 240 -7.43 5.28 6.25
CA SER A 240 -7.95 6.62 5.96
C SER A 240 -7.60 7.67 7.03
N ILE A 241 -7.12 7.26 8.21
CA ILE A 241 -6.90 8.16 9.35
C ILE A 241 -5.63 9.00 9.12
N PRO A 242 -5.72 10.34 9.06
CA PRO A 242 -4.55 11.22 9.00
C PRO A 242 -3.70 11.09 10.26
N ARG A 243 -2.36 11.21 10.13
CA ARG A 243 -1.45 11.15 11.29
C ARG A 243 -0.97 12.52 11.76
N VAL A 244 -1.00 13.52 10.88
CA VAL A 244 -0.44 14.85 11.15
C VAL A 244 -1.28 15.93 10.47
N ILE A 245 -1.48 17.07 11.10
CA ILE A 245 -2.00 18.28 10.45
C ILE A 245 -0.80 19.18 10.11
N TRP A 246 -0.70 19.60 8.86
CA TRP A 246 0.37 20.48 8.41
C TRP A 246 -0.11 21.45 7.33
N GLN A 247 0.20 22.75 7.49
CA GLN A 247 -0.28 23.80 6.59
C GLN A 247 -1.80 23.75 6.39
N ASP A 248 -2.55 23.56 7.49
CA ASP A 248 -4.02 23.43 7.50
C ASP A 248 -4.56 22.25 6.67
N ASN A 249 -3.72 21.27 6.32
CA ASN A 249 -4.10 20.04 5.62
C ASN A 249 -3.83 18.80 6.46
N ASP A 250 -4.74 17.83 6.39
CA ASP A 250 -4.57 16.51 6.96
C ASP A 250 -3.56 15.69 6.12
N ILE A 251 -2.44 15.32 6.73
CA ILE A 251 -1.39 14.52 6.10
C ILE A 251 -1.56 13.05 6.51
N ASN A 252 -1.94 12.24 5.53
CA ASN A 252 -1.96 10.79 5.62
C ASN A 252 -0.65 10.22 5.03
N HIS A 253 0.12 9.50 5.87
CA HIS A 253 1.38 8.84 5.51
C HIS A 253 1.27 7.97 4.25
N GLN A 254 0.10 7.35 4.00
CA GLN A 254 -0.18 6.59 2.79
C GLN A 254 -1.56 6.94 2.25
N TRP A 255 -1.76 8.21 1.88
CA TRP A 255 -3.04 8.68 1.32
C TRP A 255 -3.57 7.81 0.17
N SER A 256 -2.68 7.22 -0.65
CA SER A 256 -3.06 6.26 -1.70
C SER A 256 -3.64 4.92 -1.20
N LYS A 257 -3.86 4.77 0.11
CA LYS A 257 -4.61 3.68 0.74
C LYS A 257 -5.89 4.14 1.43
N SER A 258 -6.20 5.44 1.41
CA SER A 258 -7.44 5.98 1.96
C SER A 258 -8.66 5.56 1.15
N PHE A 259 -9.85 5.69 1.74
CA PHE A 259 -11.11 5.51 1.05
C PHE A 259 -11.35 6.59 -0.02
N GLU A 260 -10.97 7.84 0.24
CA GLU A 260 -11.03 8.94 -0.73
C GLU A 260 -10.28 8.58 -2.02
N PHE A 261 -9.02 8.13 -1.89
CA PHE A 261 -8.23 7.70 -3.05
C PHE A 261 -8.88 6.51 -3.77
N GLU A 262 -9.44 5.55 -3.03
CA GLU A 262 -10.09 4.39 -3.63
C GLU A 262 -11.25 4.79 -4.55
N GLN A 263 -12.10 5.73 -4.11
CA GLN A 263 -13.19 6.26 -4.93
C GLN A 263 -12.65 7.03 -6.15
N LEU A 264 -11.72 7.97 -5.93
CA LEU A 264 -11.11 8.76 -7.00
C LEU A 264 -10.43 7.88 -8.05
N PHE A 265 -9.74 6.82 -7.63
CA PHE A 265 -9.04 5.92 -8.53
C PHE A 265 -9.98 4.95 -9.25
N GLN A 266 -11.07 4.52 -8.60
CA GLN A 266 -12.13 3.75 -9.26
C GLN A 266 -12.77 4.57 -10.38
N ASP A 267 -13.18 5.81 -10.09
CA ASP A 267 -13.76 6.74 -11.08
C ASP A 267 -12.77 7.02 -12.22
N TYR A 268 -11.51 7.30 -11.89
CA TYR A 268 -10.45 7.52 -12.88
C TYR A 268 -10.25 6.29 -13.77
N THR A 269 -10.30 5.09 -13.19
CA THR A 269 -10.15 3.83 -13.94
C THR A 269 -11.30 3.69 -14.94
N HIS A 270 -12.54 3.88 -14.50
CA HIS A 270 -13.71 3.76 -15.39
C HIS A 270 -13.72 4.81 -16.50
N GLN A 271 -13.34 6.04 -16.19
CA GLN A 271 -13.41 7.16 -17.13
C GLN A 271 -12.23 7.24 -18.10
N TYR A 272 -11.03 6.84 -17.68
CA TYR A 272 -9.80 7.10 -18.45
C TYR A 272 -8.97 5.87 -18.77
N ILE A 273 -9.22 4.72 -18.14
CA ILE A 273 -8.46 3.49 -18.39
C ILE A 273 -9.35 2.46 -19.08
N ASN A 274 -10.37 1.96 -18.39
CA ASN A 274 -11.30 0.95 -18.86
C ASN A 274 -12.56 0.90 -17.99
N GLN A 275 -13.73 1.09 -18.59
CA GLN A 275 -15.03 1.08 -17.89
C GLN A 275 -15.45 -0.27 -17.28
N ASN A 276 -14.85 -1.38 -17.72
CA ASN A 276 -15.20 -2.73 -17.25
C ASN A 276 -14.30 -3.22 -16.12
N VAL A 277 -13.28 -2.44 -15.73
CA VAL A 277 -12.34 -2.77 -14.65
C VAL A 277 -12.63 -1.92 -13.43
N THR A 278 -12.97 -2.57 -12.32
CA THR A 278 -13.29 -1.91 -11.06
C THR A 278 -12.21 -2.18 -10.01
N TYR A 279 -11.58 -1.11 -9.55
CA TYR A 279 -10.62 -1.14 -8.43
C TYR A 279 -11.34 -0.97 -7.10
N PHE A 280 -11.05 -1.82 -6.12
CA PHE A 280 -11.55 -1.65 -4.76
C PHE A 280 -10.69 -2.37 -3.72
N SER A 281 -10.93 -2.09 -2.43
CA SER A 281 -10.37 -2.87 -1.34
C SER A 281 -11.39 -3.79 -0.67
N ALA A 282 -11.13 -5.11 -0.72
CA ALA A 282 -12.05 -6.13 -0.21
C ALA A 282 -12.23 -6.11 1.32
N ILE A 283 -11.34 -5.45 2.06
CA ILE A 283 -11.40 -5.35 3.52
C ILE A 283 -11.57 -3.91 4.00
N ARG A 284 -11.91 -2.97 3.11
CA ARG A 284 -12.11 -1.56 3.47
C ARG A 284 -13.00 -1.36 4.71
N PRO A 285 -14.12 -2.09 4.88
CA PRO A 285 -14.97 -1.94 6.05
C PRO A 285 -14.32 -2.34 7.38
N LEU A 286 -13.23 -3.12 7.37
CA LEU A 286 -12.70 -3.75 8.57
C LEU A 286 -11.63 -2.88 9.24
N SER A 287 -11.62 -2.87 10.58
CA SER A 287 -10.52 -2.35 11.39
C SER A 287 -9.39 -3.36 11.49
N SER A 288 -8.21 -2.94 11.98
CA SER A 288 -7.09 -3.86 12.21
C SER A 288 -7.48 -4.98 13.18
N ILE A 289 -8.23 -4.67 14.25
CA ILE A 289 -8.75 -5.67 15.19
C ILE A 289 -9.70 -6.67 14.52
N ALA A 290 -10.64 -6.18 13.70
CA ALA A 290 -11.56 -7.04 12.98
C ALA A 290 -10.80 -7.98 12.03
N ILE A 291 -9.78 -7.46 11.36
CA ILE A 291 -8.90 -8.23 10.47
C ILE A 291 -8.17 -9.32 11.24
N VAL A 292 -7.44 -8.99 12.32
CA VAL A 292 -6.65 -10.01 13.05
C VAL A 292 -7.52 -11.07 13.71
N LYS A 293 -8.74 -10.72 14.15
CA LYS A 293 -9.71 -11.67 14.69
C LYS A 293 -10.12 -12.71 13.66
N GLN A 294 -10.35 -12.29 12.41
CA GLN A 294 -10.71 -13.20 11.32
C GLN A 294 -9.48 -13.95 10.81
N PHE A 295 -8.37 -13.25 10.60
CA PHE A 295 -7.10 -13.82 10.16
C PHE A 295 -6.63 -14.97 11.06
N ALA A 296 -6.79 -14.83 12.38
CA ALA A 296 -6.40 -15.86 13.36
C ALA A 296 -7.06 -17.23 13.15
N LYS A 297 -8.15 -17.31 12.36
CA LYS A 297 -8.80 -18.58 11.98
C LYS A 297 -8.05 -19.32 10.89
N TYR A 298 -7.24 -18.63 10.09
CA TYR A 298 -6.50 -19.21 8.96
C TYR A 298 -5.10 -19.66 9.38
N LYS A 299 -5.05 -20.66 10.27
CA LYS A 299 -3.82 -21.20 10.86
C LYS A 299 -2.73 -21.63 9.85
N PRO A 300 -3.05 -22.17 8.65
CA PRO A 300 -2.03 -22.54 7.66
C PRO A 300 -1.13 -21.39 7.21
N TYR A 301 -1.56 -20.14 7.38
CA TYR A 301 -0.75 -18.98 7.02
C TYR A 301 0.22 -18.52 8.11
N LEU A 302 0.04 -18.94 9.37
CA LEU A 302 0.91 -18.53 10.49
C LEU A 302 2.42 -18.75 10.23
N PRO A 303 2.85 -19.84 9.57
CA PRO A 303 4.26 -20.06 9.24
C PRO A 303 4.79 -19.18 8.10
N VAL A 304 3.93 -18.53 7.33
CA VAL A 304 4.30 -17.85 6.06
C VAL A 304 3.83 -16.40 5.98
N PHE A 305 3.13 -15.82 6.94
CA PHE A 305 2.83 -14.39 6.86
C PHE A 305 3.93 -13.54 7.49
N THR A 306 4.10 -12.32 7.00
CA THR A 306 4.88 -11.26 7.64
C THR A 306 4.27 -9.88 7.34
N SER A 307 4.46 -8.93 8.25
CA SER A 307 4.15 -7.52 8.03
C SER A 307 5.38 -6.61 8.18
N ASP A 308 6.57 -7.20 8.28
CA ASP A 308 7.81 -6.45 8.49
C ASP A 308 8.28 -5.82 7.17
N ASN A 309 8.38 -4.49 7.12
CA ASN A 309 8.86 -3.78 5.94
C ASN A 309 10.29 -4.15 5.53
N SER A 310 11.11 -4.63 6.48
CA SER A 310 12.53 -4.94 6.26
C SER A 310 12.74 -6.04 5.22
N VAL A 311 11.80 -6.97 5.07
CA VAL A 311 11.89 -8.09 4.11
C VAL A 311 11.66 -7.63 2.65
N PHE A 312 11.10 -6.44 2.46
CA PHE A 312 10.82 -5.84 1.15
C PHE A 312 11.89 -4.85 0.69
N LYS A 313 13.00 -4.71 1.43
CA LYS A 313 14.14 -3.89 1.00
C LYS A 313 14.72 -4.43 -0.32
N ILE A 314 15.02 -3.50 -1.22
CA ILE A 314 15.52 -3.80 -2.58
C ILE A 314 16.83 -4.59 -2.52
N ASN A 315 17.76 -4.18 -1.66
CA ASN A 315 19.01 -4.90 -1.45
C ASN A 315 18.79 -6.07 -0.49
N SER A 316 19.00 -7.30 -0.98
CA SER A 316 18.84 -8.52 -0.19
C SER A 316 19.84 -8.64 0.96
N ALA A 317 21.02 -8.01 0.86
CA ALA A 317 22.00 -7.99 1.95
C ALA A 317 21.53 -7.18 3.17
N ASP A 318 20.56 -6.28 2.98
CA ASP A 318 20.01 -5.42 4.03
C ASP A 318 18.75 -6.02 4.69
N ARG A 319 18.48 -7.31 4.46
CA ARG A 319 17.35 -8.07 5.05
C ARG A 319 17.86 -8.91 6.23
N PRO A 320 17.81 -8.38 7.47
CA PRO A 320 18.49 -8.99 8.62
C PRO A 320 17.82 -10.27 9.14
N HIS A 321 16.54 -10.51 8.80
CA HIS A 321 15.75 -11.63 9.29
C HIS A 321 14.78 -12.12 8.22
N ASN A 322 14.28 -13.35 8.38
CA ASN A 322 13.37 -13.97 7.41
C ASN A 322 11.96 -13.38 7.46
N ARG A 323 11.42 -13.05 8.65
CA ARG A 323 10.04 -12.56 8.80
C ARG A 323 9.84 -11.44 9.82
N TRP A 324 10.51 -11.45 10.97
CA TRP A 324 10.23 -10.51 12.06
C TRP A 324 11.52 -9.91 12.64
N SER A 325 11.58 -8.59 12.71
CA SER A 325 12.64 -7.80 13.34
C SER A 325 12.16 -7.10 14.62
N LEU A 326 13.06 -6.93 15.58
CA LEU A 326 12.86 -6.07 16.76
C LEU A 326 12.85 -4.58 16.42
N ASN A 327 13.41 -4.18 15.26
CA ASN A 327 13.53 -2.78 14.88
C ASN A 327 12.30 -2.27 14.11
N SER A 328 11.20 -3.02 14.10
CA SER A 328 10.04 -2.78 13.26
C SER A 328 8.80 -2.53 14.12
N PRO A 329 8.24 -1.31 14.14
CA PRO A 329 6.97 -1.00 14.81
C PRO A 329 5.84 -1.93 14.38
N LYS A 330 5.84 -2.36 13.11
CA LYS A 330 4.86 -3.30 12.56
C LYS A 330 4.93 -4.70 13.16
N SER A 331 6.13 -5.19 13.50
CA SER A 331 6.28 -6.50 14.14
C SER A 331 5.64 -6.51 15.52
N LEU A 332 5.97 -5.52 16.36
CA LEU A 332 5.40 -5.39 17.71
C LEU A 332 3.89 -5.14 17.65
N SER A 333 3.43 -4.22 16.78
CA SER A 333 2.00 -3.96 16.58
C SER A 333 1.24 -5.22 16.15
N SER A 334 1.78 -6.01 15.20
CA SER A 334 1.15 -7.25 14.74
C SER A 334 1.09 -8.30 15.84
N PHE A 335 2.15 -8.43 16.65
CA PHE A 335 2.19 -9.33 17.80
C PHE A 335 1.10 -8.98 18.82
N ILE A 336 1.01 -7.69 19.17
CA ILE A 336 0.01 -7.18 20.12
C ILE A 336 -1.41 -7.44 19.60
N LEU A 337 -1.71 -7.06 18.36
CA LEU A 337 -3.04 -7.23 17.76
C LEU A 337 -3.47 -8.71 17.71
N LEU A 338 -2.55 -9.64 17.44
CA LEU A 338 -2.85 -11.07 17.36
C LEU A 338 -2.94 -11.76 18.72
N SER A 339 -2.32 -11.20 19.76
CA SER A 339 -2.23 -11.84 21.08
C SER A 339 -3.58 -12.25 21.71
N PRO A 340 -4.71 -11.56 21.52
CA PRO A 340 -6.00 -12.00 22.04
C PRO A 340 -6.57 -13.21 21.29
N TRP A 341 -6.15 -13.44 20.05
CA TRP A 341 -6.81 -14.35 19.11
C TRP A 341 -6.03 -15.65 18.87
N LEU A 342 -4.73 -15.66 19.18
CA LEU A 342 -3.86 -16.83 19.14
C LEU A 342 -3.55 -17.36 20.55
N THR A 343 -3.19 -18.63 20.67
CA THR A 343 -2.56 -19.14 21.90
C THR A 343 -1.15 -18.55 22.05
N GLU A 344 -0.59 -18.55 23.26
CA GLU A 344 0.80 -18.09 23.45
C GLU A 344 1.80 -18.95 22.64
N GLU A 345 1.56 -20.26 22.56
CA GLU A 345 2.36 -21.18 21.75
C GLU A 345 2.31 -20.84 20.25
N GLU A 346 1.12 -20.61 19.70
CA GLU A 346 0.94 -20.19 18.31
C GLU A 346 1.63 -18.85 18.05
N LEU A 347 1.49 -17.90 18.98
CA LEU A 347 2.05 -16.56 18.85
C LEU A 347 3.59 -16.62 18.85
N ILE A 348 4.19 -17.30 19.83
CA ILE A 348 5.66 -17.44 19.93
C ILE A 348 6.21 -18.22 18.72
N THR A 349 5.53 -19.29 18.28
CA THR A 349 5.95 -20.05 17.10
C THR A 349 5.88 -19.21 15.82
N THR A 350 4.82 -18.41 15.68
CA THR A 350 4.61 -17.53 14.52
C THR A 350 5.69 -16.45 14.42
N PHE A 351 5.98 -15.79 15.54
CA PHE A 351 6.87 -14.64 15.62
C PHE A 351 8.33 -15.02 15.90
N GLU A 352 8.59 -16.31 16.17
CA GLU A 352 9.88 -16.89 16.54
C GLU A 352 10.50 -16.27 17.81
N ARG A 353 9.72 -15.48 18.55
CA ARG A 353 10.06 -14.83 19.82
C ARG A 353 8.82 -14.28 20.50
N ASN A 354 8.96 -13.96 21.79
CA ASN A 354 7.98 -13.20 22.53
C ASN A 354 8.37 -11.71 22.54
N PHE A 355 7.71 -10.89 21.71
CA PHE A 355 7.98 -9.45 21.66
C PHE A 355 7.66 -8.74 23.00
N MET A 356 6.76 -9.29 23.81
CA MET A 356 6.39 -8.69 25.10
C MET A 356 7.44 -8.91 26.21
N ASP A 357 8.45 -9.75 25.98
CA ASP A 357 9.59 -9.94 26.89
C ASP A 357 10.81 -9.08 26.55
N GLU A 358 10.79 -8.37 25.43
CA GLU A 358 11.94 -7.63 24.92
C GLU A 358 11.99 -6.21 25.52
N ALA A 359 12.81 -6.03 26.56
CA ALA A 359 12.92 -4.75 27.27
C ALA A 359 13.35 -3.56 26.39
N SER A 360 14.08 -3.82 25.29
CA SER A 360 14.47 -2.80 24.31
C SER A 360 13.29 -2.18 23.56
N LEU A 361 12.12 -2.81 23.58
CA LEU A 361 10.92 -2.33 22.91
C LEU A 361 10.04 -1.45 23.80
N GLU A 362 10.43 -1.17 25.05
CA GLU A 362 9.60 -0.41 25.99
C GLU A 362 9.23 0.99 25.48
N ASP A 363 10.19 1.75 24.97
CA ASP A 363 9.93 3.08 24.42
C ASP A 363 9.02 3.01 23.18
N LEU A 364 9.28 2.07 22.28
CA LEU A 364 8.47 1.86 21.07
C LEU A 364 7.04 1.45 21.42
N LEU A 365 6.85 0.59 22.43
CA LEU A 365 5.52 0.22 22.91
C LEU A 365 4.75 1.45 23.39
N TYR A 366 5.39 2.32 24.17
CA TYR A 366 4.74 3.56 24.64
C TYR A 366 4.41 4.53 23.51
N GLU A 367 5.26 4.62 22.48
CA GLU A 367 4.97 5.40 21.26
C GLU A 367 3.77 4.82 20.48
N LEU A 368 3.68 3.50 20.38
CA LEU A 368 2.59 2.82 19.67
C LEU A 368 1.22 3.02 20.33
N ILE A 369 1.18 3.06 21.66
CA ILE A 369 -0.06 3.23 22.44
C ILE A 369 -0.37 4.68 22.83
N GLY A 370 0.36 5.66 22.27
CA GLY A 370 0.13 7.09 22.54
C GLY A 370 0.54 7.57 23.93
N HIS A 371 1.31 6.78 24.69
CA HIS A 371 1.71 7.14 26.05
C HIS A 371 2.89 8.12 26.09
N LYS A 372 3.78 8.07 25.09
CA LYS A 372 4.99 8.89 25.01
C LYS A 372 5.39 9.13 23.56
N GLY A 373 5.96 10.29 23.26
CA GLY A 373 6.57 10.56 21.95
C GLY A 373 5.55 10.79 20.84
N HIS A 374 5.97 10.55 19.60
CA HIS A 374 5.12 10.62 18.42
C HIS A 374 4.92 9.21 17.87
N GLN A 375 3.71 8.92 17.42
CA GLN A 375 3.40 7.63 16.81
C GLN A 375 4.30 7.41 15.57
N PRO A 376 4.85 6.21 15.36
CA PRO A 376 5.58 5.88 14.14
C PRO A 376 4.75 6.20 12.90
N LEU A 377 5.39 6.62 11.81
CA LEU A 377 4.68 6.88 10.56
C LEU A 377 4.18 5.58 9.88
N ASP A 378 4.79 4.43 10.19
CA ASP A 378 4.41 3.13 9.65
C ASP A 378 2.92 2.79 9.86
N CYS A 379 2.35 2.01 8.91
CA CYS A 379 1.01 1.43 9.07
C CYS A 379 1.00 0.38 10.20
N VAL A 380 0.67 0.83 11.40
CA VAL A 380 0.45 0.04 12.62
C VAL A 380 -0.99 0.23 13.09
N GLY A 381 -1.49 -0.68 13.94
CA GLY A 381 -2.80 -0.51 14.58
C GLY A 381 -2.90 0.81 15.35
N THR A 382 -4.12 1.33 15.49
CA THR A 382 -4.39 2.57 16.24
C THR A 382 -4.09 2.40 17.73
N GLU A 383 -3.91 3.51 18.44
CA GLU A 383 -3.61 3.49 19.88
C GLU A 383 -4.70 2.74 20.65
N GLU A 384 -5.97 3.02 20.32
CA GLU A 384 -7.11 2.37 20.95
C GLU A 384 -7.18 0.88 20.64
N GLU A 385 -6.84 0.46 19.41
CA GLU A 385 -6.81 -0.95 19.04
C GLU A 385 -5.70 -1.71 19.78
N LEU A 386 -4.52 -1.11 19.91
CA LEU A 386 -3.40 -1.75 20.60
C LEU A 386 -3.68 -1.86 22.10
N LEU A 387 -4.17 -0.79 22.74
CA LEU A 387 -4.58 -0.83 24.15
C LEU A 387 -5.69 -1.84 24.41
N LEU A 388 -6.68 -1.93 23.52
CA LEU A 388 -7.74 -2.93 23.64
C LEU A 388 -7.20 -4.35 23.51
N SER A 389 -6.29 -4.58 22.57
CA SER A 389 -5.68 -5.90 22.34
C SER A 389 -4.83 -6.33 23.53
N ILE A 390 -4.00 -5.44 24.07
CA ILE A 390 -3.25 -5.66 25.32
C ILE A 390 -4.20 -6.04 26.46
N SER A 391 -5.26 -5.26 26.65
CA SER A 391 -6.23 -5.45 27.73
C SER A 391 -6.96 -6.79 27.61
N LEU A 392 -7.38 -7.16 26.39
CA LEU A 392 -7.98 -8.45 26.11
C LEU A 392 -7.04 -9.62 26.39
N ALA A 393 -5.78 -9.55 25.94
CA ALA A 393 -4.80 -10.60 26.17
C ALA A 393 -4.53 -10.78 27.68
N TYR A 394 -4.32 -9.68 28.42
CA TYR A 394 -4.09 -9.72 29.86
C TYR A 394 -5.24 -10.40 30.61
N GLN A 395 -6.48 -10.04 30.29
CA GLN A 395 -7.66 -10.63 30.93
C GLN A 395 -7.91 -12.08 30.59
N GLN A 396 -7.47 -12.53 29.41
CA GLN A 396 -7.48 -13.94 29.04
C GLN A 396 -6.42 -14.76 29.77
N GLY A 397 -5.64 -14.15 30.67
CA GLY A 397 -4.54 -14.80 31.37
C GLY A 397 -3.27 -14.89 30.55
N LYS A 398 -3.20 -14.22 29.38
CA LYS A 398 -2.06 -14.33 28.47
C LYS A 398 -1.00 -13.28 28.75
N LEU A 399 0.27 -13.65 28.56
CA LEU A 399 1.42 -12.73 28.59
C LEU A 399 1.59 -11.96 29.91
N GLN A 400 0.88 -12.33 30.98
CA GLN A 400 0.83 -11.56 32.24
C GLN A 400 2.19 -11.43 32.95
N ARG A 401 3.08 -12.39 32.70
CA ARG A 401 4.41 -12.44 33.30
C ARG A 401 5.49 -11.76 32.46
N THR A 402 5.12 -11.27 31.28
CA THR A 402 6.08 -10.68 30.36
C THR A 402 6.52 -9.30 30.84
N TYR A 403 7.77 -8.94 30.55
CA TYR A 403 8.37 -7.69 31.03
C TYR A 403 7.52 -6.47 30.65
N LEU A 404 7.14 -6.34 29.38
CA LEU A 404 6.36 -5.19 28.90
C LEU A 404 4.93 -5.18 29.45
N MET A 405 4.30 -6.34 29.61
CA MET A 405 2.96 -6.40 30.22
C MET A 405 2.99 -5.93 31.68
N GLN A 406 4.00 -6.32 32.45
CA GLN A 406 4.19 -5.85 33.83
C GLN A 406 4.35 -4.33 33.88
N LYS A 407 5.16 -3.75 32.99
CA LYS A 407 5.31 -2.28 32.89
C LYS A 407 3.98 -1.57 32.62
N LEU A 408 3.16 -2.11 31.73
CA LEU A 408 1.85 -1.55 31.43
C LEU A 408 0.90 -1.64 32.63
N VAL A 409 0.93 -2.74 33.37
CA VAL A 409 0.13 -2.92 34.61
C VAL A 409 0.59 -1.94 35.69
N ASP A 410 1.90 -1.83 35.95
CA ASP A 410 2.47 -0.90 36.94
C ASP A 410 2.09 0.56 36.65
N LYS A 411 2.00 0.91 35.36
CA LYS A 411 1.59 2.23 34.89
C LYS A 411 0.08 2.43 34.76
N HIS A 412 -0.74 1.44 35.11
CA HIS A 412 -2.20 1.48 35.02
C HIS A 412 -2.71 1.72 33.58
N LEU A 413 -1.98 1.24 32.58
CA LEU A 413 -2.33 1.38 31.16
C LEU A 413 -3.17 0.20 30.63
N VAL A 414 -3.22 -0.91 31.36
CA VAL A 414 -4.09 -2.05 31.06
C VAL A 414 -5.48 -1.81 31.63
N ARG A 415 -6.51 -1.83 30.77
CA ARG A 415 -7.90 -1.65 31.21
C ARG A 415 -8.51 -3.00 31.59
N VAL A 416 -8.87 -3.18 32.84
CA VAL A 416 -9.57 -4.39 33.31
C VAL A 416 -11.05 -4.04 33.51
N SER A 417 -11.95 -4.60 32.69
CA SER A 417 -13.41 -4.55 32.91
C SER A 417 -14.00 -5.94 33.11
N GLU A 418 -15.10 -6.07 33.85
CA GLU A 418 -15.74 -7.37 34.14
C GLU A 418 -16.24 -8.12 32.89
N ASP A 419 -16.45 -7.42 31.76
CA ASP A 419 -16.92 -8.04 30.51
C ASP A 419 -16.28 -7.43 29.24
N VAL A 420 -14.95 -7.51 29.09
CA VAL A 420 -14.29 -6.94 27.88
C VAL A 420 -14.66 -7.69 26.60
N LYS A 421 -15.01 -8.98 26.69
CA LYS A 421 -15.46 -9.78 25.52
C LYS A 421 -16.75 -9.26 24.91
N HIS A 422 -17.64 -8.67 25.73
CA HIS A 422 -18.85 -7.98 25.28
C HIS A 422 -18.80 -6.47 25.49
N SER A 423 -17.60 -5.90 25.71
CA SER A 423 -17.48 -4.47 25.92
C SER A 423 -17.85 -3.68 24.67
N THR A 424 -18.52 -2.56 24.90
CA THR A 424 -18.92 -1.61 23.86
C THR A 424 -17.75 -1.22 22.93
N PRO A 425 -16.52 -0.95 23.41
CA PRO A 425 -15.38 -0.63 22.53
C PRO A 425 -15.01 -1.76 21.56
N LEU A 426 -14.96 -3.01 22.02
CA LEU A 426 -14.67 -4.15 21.14
C LEU A 426 -15.79 -4.35 20.11
N ALA A 427 -17.05 -4.27 20.54
CA ALA A 427 -18.18 -4.39 19.63
C ALA A 427 -18.17 -3.31 18.54
N ILE A 428 -17.79 -2.07 18.88
CA ILE A 428 -17.63 -0.97 17.93
C ILE A 428 -16.50 -1.26 16.94
N MET A 429 -15.31 -1.63 17.42
CA MET A 429 -14.16 -1.88 16.53
C MET A 429 -14.34 -3.10 15.63
N LEU A 430 -15.17 -4.07 16.04
CA LEU A 430 -15.50 -5.23 15.21
C LEU A 430 -16.61 -4.96 14.19
N ARG A 431 -17.32 -3.84 14.29
CA ARG A 431 -18.39 -3.48 13.37
C ARG A 431 -17.76 -3.00 12.05
N PRO A 432 -18.16 -3.56 10.90
CA PRO A 432 -17.74 -3.03 9.61
C PRO A 432 -18.17 -1.56 9.44
N SER A 433 -17.25 -0.73 8.96
CA SER A 433 -17.54 0.63 8.52
C SER A 433 -18.49 0.61 7.33
N PRO A 434 -19.47 1.54 7.25
CA PRO A 434 -20.32 1.68 6.08
C PRO A 434 -19.57 2.28 4.87
N GLU A 435 -18.38 2.86 5.07
CA GLU A 435 -17.59 3.48 4.01
C GLU A 435 -16.81 2.42 3.24
N HIS A 436 -17.21 2.14 2.00
CA HIS A 436 -16.45 1.29 1.06
C HIS A 436 -16.84 1.55 -0.40
N ALA A 437 -15.95 1.16 -1.33
CA ALA A 437 -16.20 1.19 -2.78
C ALA A 437 -16.30 -0.23 -3.37
N ILE A 438 -16.53 -1.24 -2.52
CA ILE A 438 -16.76 -2.63 -2.95
C ILE A 438 -18.03 -2.68 -3.83
N PRO A 439 -17.97 -3.31 -5.02
CA PRO A 439 -19.14 -3.50 -5.88
C PRO A 439 -20.30 -4.19 -5.16
N THR A 440 -21.53 -3.82 -5.49
CA THR A 440 -22.73 -4.32 -4.76
C THR A 440 -22.86 -5.84 -4.89
N GLU A 441 -22.54 -6.39 -6.06
CA GLU A 441 -22.54 -7.82 -6.35
C GLU A 441 -21.46 -8.62 -5.60
N ILE A 442 -20.43 -7.94 -5.07
CA ILE A 442 -19.37 -8.55 -4.25
C ILE A 442 -19.66 -8.42 -2.75
N TYR A 443 -20.31 -7.32 -2.34
CA TYR A 443 -20.56 -7.02 -0.92
C TYR A 443 -21.81 -7.71 -0.33
N SER A 444 -22.74 -8.15 -1.20
CA SER A 444 -24.08 -8.65 -0.84
C SER A 444 -24.13 -9.91 0.03
#